data_AF-A0A4U1B2S7-F1
#
_entry.id   AF-A0A4U1B2S7-F1
#
_cell.length_a   1.000
_cell.length_b   1.000
_cell.length_c   1.000
_cell.angle_alpha   90.00
_cell.angle_beta   90.00
_cell.angle_gamma   90.00
#
_symmetry.space_group_name_H-M   'P 1'
#
loop_
_entity.id
_entity.type
_entity.pdbx_description
1 polymer ?
#
loop_
_entity_poly.entity_id
_entity_poly.type
_entity_poly.pdbx_seq_one_letter_code
_entity_poly.pdbx_strand_id
1 'polypeptide(L)' 'MEKPQPPAEGECCESGVCDPCVWDFYYKELQQWRIQQSELQAVQEK' A
#
# COMPACT_ATOMS: atom_id res chain seq x y z
N MET A 1 -6.89 -1.01 10.84
CA MET A 1 -5.83 -0.38 10.03
C MET A 1 -6.50 0.51 8.99
N GLU A 2 -6.06 1.75 8.85
CA GLU A 2 -6.60 2.66 7.84
C GLU A 2 -6.01 2.33 6.46
N LYS A 3 -6.78 2.61 5.39
CA LYS A 3 -6.31 2.34 4.02
C LYS A 3 -5.17 3.30 3.69
N PRO A 4 -3.99 2.81 3.25
CA PRO A 4 -2.89 3.71 2.89
C PRO A 4 -3.31 4.62 1.73
N GLN A 5 -2.87 5.87 1.77
CA GLN A 5 -3.15 6.84 0.72
C GLN A 5 -2.07 6.75 -0.37
N PRO A 6 -2.44 6.80 -1.67
CA PRO A 6 -1.47 6.79 -2.74
C PRO A 6 -0.60 8.05 -2.69
N PRO A 7 0.71 7.94 -2.99
CA PRO A 7 1.57 9.11 -3.13
C PRO A 7 1.15 9.95 -4.35
N ALA A 8 1.54 11.22 -4.35
CA ALA A 8 1.27 12.12 -5.47
C ALA A 8 2.09 11.74 -6.72
N GLU A 9 1.55 12.07 -7.89
CA GLU A 9 2.27 11.96 -9.16
C GLU A 9 3.53 12.83 -9.12
N GLY A 10 4.71 12.21 -9.31
CA GLY A 10 6.02 12.88 -9.24
C GLY A 10 6.80 12.72 -7.93
N GLU A 11 6.23 12.13 -6.88
CA GLU A 11 6.96 11.84 -5.62
C GLU A 11 7.96 10.68 -5.77
N CYS A 12 7.78 9.85 -6.80
CA CYS A 12 8.74 8.82 -7.16
C CYS A 12 9.66 9.36 -8.26
N CYS A 13 10.97 9.21 -8.06
CA CYS A 13 11.96 9.53 -9.07
C CYS A 13 11.78 8.61 -10.28
N GLU A 14 11.10 9.12 -11.30
CA GLU A 14 10.76 8.43 -12.56
C GLU A 14 12.00 7.99 -13.35
N SER A 15 13.19 8.42 -12.93
CA SER A 15 14.48 8.12 -13.58
C SER A 15 15.13 6.82 -13.11
N GLY A 16 14.56 6.09 -12.14
CA GLY A 16 15.08 4.77 -11.73
C GLY A 16 16.47 4.79 -11.07
N VAL A 17 16.99 5.97 -10.71
CA VAL A 17 18.29 6.14 -10.04
C VAL A 17 18.13 6.34 -8.53
N CYS A 18 17.00 6.87 -8.07
CA CYS A 18 16.71 7.00 -6.64
C CYS A 18 15.86 5.82 -6.18
N ASP A 19 16.54 4.79 -5.69
CA ASP A 19 15.96 3.70 -4.91
C ASP A 19 15.94 4.13 -3.43
N PRO A 20 14.85 3.95 -2.65
CA PRO A 20 13.57 3.29 -2.97
C PRO A 20 12.44 4.24 -3.40
N CYS A 21 11.60 3.78 -4.33
CA CYS A 21 10.44 4.53 -4.81
C CYS A 21 9.35 4.57 -3.72
N VAL A 22 8.71 5.72 -3.52
CA VAL A 22 7.59 5.87 -2.56
C VAL A 22 6.44 4.89 -2.84
N TRP A 23 6.28 4.48 -4.10
CA TRP A 23 5.31 3.46 -4.51
C TRP A 23 5.60 2.09 -3.91
N ASP A 24 6.86 1.71 -3.69
CA ASP A 24 7.21 0.40 -3.12
C ASP A 24 6.71 0.29 -1.68
N PHE A 25 6.87 1.36 -0.90
CA PHE A 25 6.33 1.43 0.46
C PHE A 25 4.79 1.42 0.44
N TYR A 26 4.18 2.22 -0.42
CA TYR A 26 2.72 2.25 -0.57
C TYR A 26 2.15 0.87 -0.91
N TYR A 27 2.74 0.14 -1.87
CA TYR A 27 2.26 -1.19 -2.25
C TYR A 27 2.46 -2.21 -1.13
N LYS A 28 3.56 -2.11 -0.38
CA LYS A 28 3.81 -2.97 0.79
C LYS A 28 2.74 -2.77 1.86
N GLU A 29 2.44 -1.52 2.21
CA GLU A 29 1.40 -1.19 3.18
C GLU A 29 0.00 -1.58 2.67
N LEU A 30 -0.27 -1.33 1.38
CA LEU A 30 -1.55 -1.69 0.75
C LEU A 30 -1.78 -3.20 0.77
N GLN A 31 -0.74 -4.00 0.56
CA GLN A 31 -0.83 -5.46 0.66
C GLN A 31 -1.21 -5.89 2.08
N GLN A 32 -0.57 -5.33 3.11
CA GLN A 32 -0.90 -5.64 4.51
C GLN A 32 -2.33 -5.25 4.86
N TRP A 33 -2.78 -4.09 4.38
CA TRP A 33 -4.16 -3.65 4.56
C TRP A 33 -5.15 -4.60 3.89
N ARG A 34 -4.89 -5.05 2.65
CA ARG A 34 -5.75 -6.00 1.94
C ARG A 34 -5.88 -7.34 2.67
N ILE A 35 -4.78 -7.86 3.22
CA ILE A 35 -4.79 -9.10 4.02
C ILE A 35 -5.69 -8.92 5.24
N GLN A 36 -5.49 -7.85 6.00
CA GLN A 36 -6.33 -7.58 7.17
C GLN A 36 -7.81 -7.34 6.81
N GLN A 37 -8.10 -6.65 5.71
CA GLN A 37 -9.49 -6.51 5.24
C GLN A 37 -10.11 -7.87 4.93
N SER A 38 -9.38 -8.74 4.25
CA SER A 38 -9.86 -10.10 3.96
C SER A 38 -10.10 -10.91 5.25
N GLU A 39 -9.22 -10.79 6.24
CA GLU A 39 -9.39 -11.44 7.55
C GLU A 39 -10.60 -10.88 8.30
N LEU A 40 -10.78 -9.56 8.32
CA LEU A 40 -11.92 -8.90 8.94
C LEU A 40 -13.24 -9.29 8.27
N GLN A 41 -13.28 -9.35 6.93
CA GLN A 41 -14.45 -9.82 6.18
C GLN A 41 -14.77 -11.29 6.51
N ALA A 42 -13.75 -12.16 6.56
CA ALA A 42 -13.93 -13.56 6.93
C ALA A 42 -14.43 -13.74 8.38
N VAL A 43 -14.08 -12.82 9.29
CA VAL A 43 -14.58 -12.80 10.66
C VAL A 43 -16.01 -12.24 10.73
N GLN A 44 -16.38 -11.26 9.89
CA GLN A 44 -17.71 -10.64 9.89
C GLN A 44 -18.81 -11.56 9.33
N GLU A 45 -18.46 -12.56 8.53
CA GLU A 45 -19.39 -13.52 7.93
C GLU A 45 -19.67 -14.75 8.80
N LYS A 46 -19.22 -14.76 10.06
CA LYS A 46 -19.41 -15.85 11.04
C LYS A 46 -20.30 -15.45 12.21
#